data_AF-A0A537VX00-F1
#
_entry.id   AF-A0A537VX00-F1
#
_cell.length_a   1.000
_cell.length_b   1.000
_cell.length_c   1.000
_cell.angle_alpha   90.00
_cell.angle_beta   90.00
_cell.angle_gamma   90.00
#
_symmetry.space_group_name_H-M   'P 1'
#
loop_
_entity.id
_entity.type
_entity.pdbx_description
1 polymer ?
#
loop_
_entity_poly.entity_id
_entity_poly.type
_entity_poly.pdbx_seq_one_letter_code
_entity_poly.pdbx_strand_id
1 'polypeptide(L)'
;MEADTVGADVAPDIEIASHSGLSDPDASRALEPATPLMRDADPSGVIGEILEGARTFVGADAAFVSEFRDQRQVFRWVNGDADSFGLRIGGSVPLARSYCRELITGRLSGTIPDTRHDAVAQILDVTMREGIGAYVAAPIVRRDGSLFGTLCAISHEAHPGLDERHGRFLSFLARLVSDHVTRIGVDDGHHLAIVHKVRSTLDDIGAIRVALQPIVNLGSAEVFGEEALARFGDGGSPDRWFGDAWEAGLGKELELAAVRAAWPMAETIPEHAFLALNVSPETIMSPRLEEAWGDVDPHRIVLEITEHRHVKDYAELCRALRPLRKRGVRLAVDDAGAGFASLNHILALSPDIIKLDVSTRFLAHGVRGADRGDGRRRGDRNPSRARSIADPRDPVRTRLPVRSPAGDDGERAMTMKVAVVEDDPAIGPMLKHLLTLEGFQVTVVPDGNLAVSMLRTGGYRAAVLDVMLPGKDGLEILREVRETAATRRLPVVMLTAKTDDATTWEGWKAGANYFLKKPFDPDELVRVLRSIIE
;
A
#
# COMPACT_ATOMS: atom_id res chain seq x y z
N MET A 1 -18.35 -36.05 39.49
CA MET A 1 -18.41 -34.77 40.23
C MET A 1 -16.98 -34.36 40.44
N GLU A 2 -16.41 -33.35 39.80
CA GLU A 2 -16.89 -32.27 38.95
C GLU A 2 -15.82 -32.05 37.87
N ALA A 3 -16.24 -31.62 36.67
CA ALA A 3 -15.35 -31.22 35.61
C ALA A 3 -15.26 -29.69 35.62
N ASP A 4 -14.05 -29.16 35.82
CA ASP A 4 -13.75 -27.74 35.68
C ASP A 4 -13.76 -27.36 34.19
N THR A 5 -14.77 -26.59 33.81
CA THR A 5 -14.87 -25.87 32.55
C THR A 5 -13.96 -24.65 32.57
N VAL A 6 -12.93 -24.62 31.72
CA VAL A 6 -12.10 -23.43 31.48
C VAL A 6 -12.50 -22.80 30.14
N GLY A 7 -13.13 -21.62 30.25
CA GLY A 7 -12.90 -20.43 29.42
C GLY A 7 -13.09 -20.54 27.91
N ALA A 8 -14.30 -20.18 27.45
CA ALA A 8 -14.53 -19.71 26.08
C ALA A 8 -13.79 -18.37 25.87
N ASP A 9 -12.92 -18.31 24.87
CA ASP A 9 -12.19 -17.10 24.52
C ASP A 9 -13.05 -16.16 23.66
N VAL A 10 -12.83 -14.87 23.88
CA VAL A 10 -13.71 -13.73 23.59
C VAL A 10 -13.95 -13.53 22.08
N ALA A 11 -15.19 -13.72 21.62
CA ALA A 11 -15.64 -13.15 20.35
C ALA A 11 -15.86 -11.63 20.53
N PRO A 12 -15.38 -10.76 19.62
CA PRO A 12 -15.70 -9.34 19.70
C PRO A 12 -17.20 -9.13 19.42
N ASP A 13 -17.84 -8.28 20.22
CA ASP A 13 -19.21 -7.81 19.98
C ASP A 13 -19.24 -7.00 18.66
N ILE A 14 -19.57 -7.67 17.56
CA ILE A 14 -19.76 -7.04 16.25
C ILE A 14 -21.23 -6.64 16.14
N GLU A 15 -21.52 -5.34 16.26
CA GLU A 15 -22.85 -4.79 15.97
C GLU A 15 -23.18 -4.98 14.47
N ILE A 16 -24.07 -5.94 14.19
CA ILE A 16 -24.67 -6.11 12.85
C ILE A 16 -26.05 -5.46 12.89
N ALA A 17 -26.22 -4.36 12.16
CA ALA A 17 -27.52 -3.69 12.01
C ALA A 17 -28.56 -4.67 11.43
N SER A 18 -29.58 -5.00 12.23
CA SER A 18 -30.70 -5.85 11.83
C SER A 18 -31.77 -5.00 11.13
N HIS A 19 -31.99 -5.18 9.82
CA HIS A 19 -33.17 -4.65 9.14
C HIS A 19 -33.90 -5.80 8.42
N SER A 20 -35.12 -6.05 8.87
CA SER A 20 -36.06 -7.01 8.30
C SER A 20 -36.78 -6.38 7.11
N GLY A 21 -36.59 -6.91 5.91
CA GLY A 21 -37.34 -6.48 4.74
C GLY A 21 -37.06 -7.28 3.49
N LEU A 22 -38.11 -8.00 3.06
CA LEU A 22 -38.42 -8.44 1.69
C LEU A 22 -37.90 -9.82 1.23
N SER A 23 -38.90 -10.67 1.10
CA SER A 23 -38.98 -11.96 0.42
C SER A 23 -38.98 -11.80 -1.10
N ASP A 24 -38.03 -12.45 -1.76
CA ASP A 24 -38.19 -12.96 -3.13
C ASP A 24 -37.46 -14.32 -3.24
N PRO A 25 -38.18 -15.45 -3.43
CA PRO A 25 -37.59 -16.79 -3.42
C PRO A 25 -36.89 -17.19 -4.73
N ASP A 26 -36.93 -16.40 -5.80
CA ASP A 26 -36.39 -16.77 -7.13
C ASP A 26 -35.02 -16.15 -7.49
N ALA A 27 -34.47 -15.26 -6.66
CA ALA A 27 -33.20 -14.55 -6.94
C ALA A 27 -31.90 -15.34 -6.64
N SER A 28 -31.97 -16.65 -6.35
CA SER A 28 -30.85 -17.42 -5.77
C SER A 28 -29.98 -18.24 -6.75
N ARG A 29 -30.13 -18.09 -8.07
CA ARG A 29 -29.76 -19.18 -8.99
C ARG A 29 -28.45 -19.10 -9.79
N ALA A 30 -27.59 -18.09 -9.67
CA ALA A 30 -26.26 -18.12 -10.31
C ALA A 30 -25.23 -17.18 -9.64
N LEU A 31 -23.93 -17.52 -9.73
CA LEU A 31 -22.85 -16.54 -9.60
C LEU A 31 -23.06 -15.46 -10.65
N GLU A 32 -23.42 -14.25 -10.24
CA GLU A 32 -23.56 -13.13 -11.16
C GLU A 32 -22.20 -12.47 -11.42
N PRO A 33 -21.89 -12.09 -12.67
CA PRO A 33 -20.66 -11.37 -12.98
C PRO A 33 -20.73 -9.98 -12.35
N ALA A 34 -19.84 -9.67 -11.41
CA ALA A 34 -19.70 -8.30 -10.94
C ALA A 34 -19.00 -7.43 -12.00
N THR A 35 -19.37 -6.16 -12.03
CA THR A 35 -18.70 -5.11 -12.79
C THR A 35 -17.21 -5.07 -12.40
N PRO A 36 -16.27 -5.14 -13.35
CA PRO A 36 -14.85 -5.19 -13.03
C PRO A 36 -14.37 -3.82 -12.55
N LEU A 37 -14.33 -3.65 -11.22
CA LEU A 37 -13.77 -2.49 -10.52
C LEU A 37 -12.81 -2.98 -9.43
N MET A 38 -11.77 -3.66 -9.88
CA MET A 38 -10.45 -3.73 -9.25
C MET A 38 -9.49 -3.87 -10.43
N ARG A 39 -8.41 -3.09 -10.45
CA ARG A 39 -7.22 -3.50 -11.22
C ARG A 39 -6.92 -4.94 -10.84
N ASP A 40 -6.66 -5.77 -11.85
CA ASP A 40 -6.41 -7.20 -11.73
C ASP A 40 -5.80 -7.56 -10.38
N ALA A 41 -6.53 -8.34 -9.58
CA ALA A 41 -6.00 -8.88 -8.34
C ALA A 41 -4.78 -9.72 -8.72
N ASP A 42 -3.59 -9.14 -8.53
CA ASP A 42 -2.33 -9.78 -8.91
C ASP A 42 -2.17 -11.07 -8.11
N PRO A 43 -2.30 -12.26 -8.74
CA PRO A 43 -2.14 -13.53 -8.06
C PRO A 43 -0.69 -13.73 -7.59
N SER A 44 0.27 -12.95 -8.11
CA SER A 44 1.68 -12.95 -7.74
C SER A 44 2.05 -11.89 -6.69
N GLY A 45 1.07 -11.12 -6.21
CA GLY A 45 1.27 -10.17 -5.11
C GLY A 45 1.32 -10.85 -3.73
N VAL A 46 1.68 -10.08 -2.70
CA VAL A 46 1.82 -10.57 -1.31
C VAL A 46 0.58 -11.32 -0.80
N ILE A 47 -0.64 -10.89 -1.17
CA ILE A 47 -1.86 -11.62 -0.78
C ILE A 47 -1.96 -12.97 -1.50
N GLY A 48 -1.51 -13.07 -2.75
CA GLY A 48 -1.40 -14.32 -3.48
C GLY A 48 -0.44 -15.31 -2.81
N GLU A 49 0.74 -14.85 -2.39
CA GLU A 49 1.70 -15.64 -1.62
C GLU A 49 1.11 -16.13 -0.28
N ILE A 50 0.38 -15.27 0.43
CA ILE A 50 -0.33 -15.64 1.66
C ILE A 50 -1.38 -16.72 1.40
N LEU A 51 -2.13 -16.62 0.30
CA LEU A 51 -3.13 -17.61 -0.08
C LEU A 51 -2.52 -18.95 -0.46
N GLU A 52 -1.41 -18.93 -1.20
CA GLU A 52 -0.65 -20.15 -1.51
C GLU A 52 -0.12 -20.82 -0.24
N GLY A 53 0.39 -20.03 0.70
CA GLY A 53 0.79 -20.51 2.02
C GLY A 53 -0.37 -21.12 2.81
N ALA A 54 -1.51 -20.44 2.85
CA ALA A 54 -2.73 -20.94 3.49
C ALA A 54 -3.16 -22.29 2.90
N ARG A 55 -3.25 -22.38 1.57
CA ARG A 55 -3.64 -23.59 0.85
C ARG A 55 -2.68 -24.75 1.12
N THR A 56 -1.38 -24.51 0.93
CA THR A 56 -0.34 -25.54 1.04
C THR A 56 -0.22 -26.06 2.46
N PHE A 57 -0.25 -25.16 3.44
CA PHE A 57 -0.15 -25.52 4.85
C PHE A 57 -1.39 -26.26 5.37
N VAL A 58 -2.58 -25.88 4.91
CA VAL A 58 -3.83 -26.57 5.25
C VAL A 58 -3.97 -27.91 4.52
N GLY A 59 -3.28 -28.09 3.38
CA GLY A 59 -3.55 -29.21 2.48
C GLY A 59 -4.91 -29.07 1.78
N ALA A 60 -5.30 -27.83 1.47
CA ALA A 60 -6.57 -27.50 0.84
C ALA A 60 -6.49 -27.53 -0.70
N ASP A 61 -7.63 -27.74 -1.35
CA ASP A 61 -7.72 -27.69 -2.82
C ASP A 61 -7.70 -26.24 -3.32
N ALA A 62 -8.37 -25.35 -2.59
CA ALA A 62 -8.43 -23.91 -2.90
C ALA A 62 -8.40 -23.03 -1.65
N ALA A 63 -7.86 -21.81 -1.79
CA ALA A 63 -7.91 -20.77 -0.78
C ALA A 63 -8.30 -19.43 -1.39
N PHE A 64 -9.02 -18.58 -0.65
CA PHE A 64 -9.49 -17.29 -1.15
C PHE A 64 -9.66 -16.24 -0.05
N VAL A 65 -9.55 -14.98 -0.45
CA VAL A 65 -9.95 -13.81 0.35
C VAL A 65 -11.20 -13.22 -0.28
N SER A 66 -12.21 -13.01 0.55
CA SER A 66 -13.45 -12.34 0.16
C SER A 66 -13.66 -11.05 0.95
N GLU A 67 -14.40 -10.12 0.36
CA GLU A 67 -14.81 -8.85 0.95
C GLU A 67 -16.33 -8.84 1.11
N PHE A 68 -16.82 -8.25 2.21
CA PHE A 68 -18.25 -7.99 2.38
C PHE A 68 -18.61 -6.60 1.83
N ARG A 69 -19.47 -6.57 0.81
CA ARG A 69 -20.06 -5.34 0.24
C ARG A 69 -21.54 -5.53 -0.01
N ASP A 70 -22.37 -4.57 0.42
CA ASP A 70 -23.80 -4.51 0.09
C ASP A 70 -24.57 -5.83 0.30
N GLN A 71 -24.38 -6.47 1.47
CA GLN A 71 -24.95 -7.79 1.81
C GLN A 71 -24.52 -8.94 0.86
N ARG A 72 -23.39 -8.77 0.18
CA ARG A 72 -22.76 -9.79 -0.67
C ARG A 72 -21.35 -10.08 -0.18
N GLN A 73 -20.91 -11.30 -0.47
CA GLN A 73 -19.54 -11.73 -0.36
C GLN A 73 -18.92 -11.70 -1.75
N VAL A 74 -17.91 -10.85 -1.95
CA VAL A 74 -17.21 -10.66 -3.24
C VAL A 74 -15.83 -11.30 -3.13
N PHE A 75 -15.49 -12.21 -4.03
CA PHE A 75 -14.18 -12.86 -4.03
C PHE A 75 -13.14 -11.93 -4.66
N ARG A 76 -12.13 -11.55 -3.87
CA ARG A 76 -11.12 -10.58 -4.29
C ARG A 76 -9.82 -11.23 -4.71
N TRP A 77 -9.43 -12.30 -4.04
CA TRP A 77 -8.27 -13.12 -4.41
C TRP A 77 -8.62 -14.59 -4.26
N VAL A 78 -8.15 -15.43 -5.19
CA VAL A 78 -8.35 -16.89 -5.19
C VAL A 78 -7.03 -17.57 -5.57
N ASN A 79 -6.80 -18.78 -5.06
CA ASN A 79 -5.60 -19.57 -5.30
C ASN A 79 -5.95 -21.07 -5.25
N GLY A 80 -5.31 -21.89 -6.09
CA GLY A 80 -5.58 -23.34 -6.18
C GLY A 80 -6.66 -23.69 -7.18
N ASP A 81 -7.30 -24.84 -6.98
CA ASP A 81 -8.40 -25.33 -7.82
C ASP A 81 -9.70 -24.59 -7.51
N ALA A 82 -9.66 -23.26 -7.57
CA ALA A 82 -10.82 -22.42 -7.24
C ALA A 82 -11.99 -22.63 -8.23
N ASP A 83 -11.67 -22.94 -9.49
CA ASP A 83 -12.66 -23.15 -10.54
C ASP A 83 -13.56 -24.37 -10.28
N SER A 84 -13.04 -25.44 -9.65
CA SER A 84 -13.85 -26.62 -9.30
C SER A 84 -14.96 -26.31 -8.27
N PHE A 85 -14.79 -25.26 -7.48
CA PHE A 85 -15.78 -24.73 -6.53
C PHE A 85 -16.58 -23.54 -7.08
N GLY A 86 -16.44 -23.24 -8.38
CA GLY A 86 -17.09 -22.10 -9.02
C GLY A 86 -16.60 -20.73 -8.53
N LEU A 87 -15.42 -20.67 -7.89
CA LEU A 87 -14.86 -19.45 -7.33
C LEU A 87 -14.05 -18.68 -8.38
N ARG A 88 -14.39 -17.41 -8.58
CA ARG A 88 -13.69 -16.53 -9.52
C ARG A 88 -13.49 -15.15 -8.92
N ILE A 89 -12.37 -14.51 -9.25
CA ILE A 89 -12.09 -13.12 -8.87
C ILE A 89 -13.20 -12.22 -9.44
N GLY A 90 -13.73 -11.34 -8.60
CA GLY A 90 -14.88 -10.49 -8.90
C GLY A 90 -16.23 -11.21 -8.84
N GLY A 91 -16.26 -12.54 -8.79
CA GLY A 91 -17.48 -13.29 -8.51
C GLY A 91 -18.07 -12.89 -7.15
N SER A 92 -19.38 -12.95 -7.01
CA SER A 92 -20.03 -12.65 -5.74
C SER A 92 -21.21 -13.57 -5.45
N VAL A 93 -21.43 -13.83 -4.16
CA VAL A 93 -22.58 -14.58 -3.66
C VAL A 93 -23.34 -13.75 -2.62
N PRO A 94 -24.67 -13.92 -2.49
CA PRO A 94 -25.40 -13.33 -1.38
C PRO A 94 -24.80 -13.75 -0.04
N LEU A 95 -24.62 -12.79 0.88
CA LEU A 95 -24.07 -13.08 2.20
C LEU A 95 -25.05 -13.95 3.02
N ALA A 96 -26.35 -13.77 2.77
CA ALA A 96 -27.40 -14.62 3.32
C ALA A 96 -27.17 -16.07 2.88
N ARG A 97 -27.02 -16.98 3.86
CA ARG A 97 -26.74 -18.42 3.64
C ARG A 97 -25.34 -18.75 3.10
N SER A 98 -24.34 -17.95 3.46
CA SER A 98 -22.91 -18.27 3.23
C SER A 98 -22.25 -18.83 4.49
N TYR A 99 -21.22 -19.67 4.34
CA TYR A 99 -20.35 -20.08 5.45
C TYR A 99 -19.78 -18.89 6.22
N CYS A 100 -19.47 -17.81 5.49
CA CYS A 100 -18.88 -16.61 6.05
C CYS A 100 -19.86 -15.84 6.93
N ARG A 101 -21.17 -15.86 6.64
CA ARG A 101 -22.20 -15.31 7.53
C ARG A 101 -22.31 -16.11 8.83
N GLU A 102 -22.29 -17.43 8.74
CA GLU A 102 -22.42 -18.28 9.93
C GLU A 102 -21.16 -18.20 10.81
N LEU A 103 -19.98 -18.04 10.19
CA LEU A 103 -18.73 -17.75 10.89
C LEU A 103 -18.80 -16.45 11.70
N ILE A 104 -19.19 -15.34 11.07
CA ILE A 104 -19.17 -14.01 11.73
C ILE A 104 -20.28 -13.85 12.77
N THR A 105 -21.34 -14.66 12.69
CA THR A 105 -22.40 -14.71 13.70
C THR A 105 -22.09 -15.70 14.83
N GLY A 106 -20.91 -16.33 14.81
CA GLY A 106 -20.47 -17.27 15.86
C GLY A 106 -21.19 -18.62 15.83
N ARG A 107 -21.96 -18.91 14.77
CA ARG A 107 -22.71 -20.16 14.62
C ARG A 107 -21.89 -21.27 13.98
N LEU A 108 -20.73 -20.94 13.40
CA LEU A 108 -19.82 -21.87 12.74
C LEU A 108 -18.41 -21.74 13.34
N SER A 109 -17.78 -22.87 13.70
CA SER A 109 -16.51 -22.94 14.47
C SER A 109 -15.27 -22.47 13.71
N GLY A 110 -15.41 -22.07 12.44
CA GLY A 110 -14.31 -21.68 11.57
C GLY A 110 -13.38 -22.82 11.15
N THR A 111 -13.53 -24.03 11.69
CA THR A 111 -12.77 -25.22 11.28
C THR A 111 -13.69 -26.44 11.27
N ILE A 112 -13.89 -27.01 10.09
CA ILE A 112 -14.80 -28.13 9.81
C ILE A 112 -14.02 -29.21 9.05
N PRO A 113 -13.57 -30.27 9.74
CA PRO A 113 -12.80 -31.36 9.13
C PRO A 113 -13.63 -32.21 8.16
N ASP A 114 -14.93 -32.32 8.44
CA ASP A 114 -15.88 -33.06 7.60
C ASP A 114 -17.25 -32.37 7.65
N THR A 115 -17.63 -31.73 6.56
CA THR A 115 -18.91 -31.00 6.44
C THR A 115 -20.12 -31.90 6.61
N ARG A 116 -19.97 -33.22 6.39
CA ARG A 116 -21.06 -34.20 6.61
C ARG A 116 -21.35 -34.43 8.08
N HIS A 117 -20.49 -33.97 8.99
CA HIS A 117 -20.70 -34.10 10.44
C HIS A 117 -20.96 -32.76 11.12
N ASP A 118 -21.03 -31.65 10.37
CA ASP A 118 -21.33 -30.32 10.89
C ASP A 118 -22.75 -29.90 10.55
N ALA A 119 -23.56 -29.61 11.58
CA ALA A 119 -24.99 -29.33 11.42
C ALA A 119 -25.26 -28.03 10.63
N VAL A 120 -24.36 -27.05 10.69
CA VAL A 120 -24.50 -25.78 9.97
C VAL A 120 -24.04 -25.96 8.52
N ALA A 121 -22.94 -26.66 8.28
CA ALA A 121 -22.49 -26.99 6.93
C ALA A 121 -23.54 -27.77 6.13
N GLN A 122 -24.24 -28.71 6.77
CA GLN A 122 -25.27 -29.54 6.14
C GLN A 122 -26.48 -28.74 5.61
N ILE A 123 -26.80 -27.59 6.21
CA ILE A 123 -27.97 -26.77 5.81
C ILE A 123 -27.62 -25.69 4.77
N LEU A 124 -26.34 -25.54 4.43
CA LEU A 124 -25.88 -24.58 3.43
C LEU A 124 -25.91 -25.23 2.05
N ASP A 125 -26.77 -24.73 1.15
CA ASP A 125 -26.95 -25.26 -0.22
C ASP A 125 -25.61 -25.35 -0.99
N VAL A 126 -24.70 -24.39 -0.74
CA VAL A 126 -23.38 -24.33 -1.36
C VAL A 126 -22.49 -25.53 -1.04
N THR A 127 -22.67 -26.15 0.15
CA THR A 127 -21.89 -27.33 0.57
C THR A 127 -22.09 -28.50 -0.39
N MET A 128 -23.34 -28.80 -0.73
CA MET A 128 -23.67 -29.89 -1.64
C MET A 128 -23.44 -29.50 -3.11
N ARG A 129 -23.73 -28.25 -3.47
CA ARG A 129 -23.62 -27.77 -4.85
C ARG A 129 -22.19 -27.75 -5.35
N GLU A 130 -21.26 -27.25 -4.53
CA GLU A 130 -19.83 -27.15 -4.88
C GLU A 130 -19.00 -28.32 -4.31
N GLY A 131 -19.65 -29.29 -3.66
CA GLY A 131 -19.01 -30.48 -3.12
C GLY A 131 -17.93 -30.18 -2.08
N ILE A 132 -18.21 -29.34 -1.09
CA ILE A 132 -17.24 -28.96 -0.04
C ILE A 132 -17.22 -30.05 1.03
N GLY A 133 -16.10 -30.77 1.15
CA GLY A 133 -15.87 -31.82 2.15
C GLY A 133 -15.19 -31.34 3.43
N ALA A 134 -14.33 -30.32 3.34
CA ALA A 134 -13.67 -29.68 4.49
C ALA A 134 -13.59 -28.16 4.31
N TYR A 135 -13.62 -27.43 5.42
CA TYR A 135 -13.65 -25.97 5.42
C TYR A 135 -12.87 -25.40 6.61
N VAL A 136 -11.98 -24.45 6.37
CA VAL A 136 -11.38 -23.62 7.42
C VAL A 136 -11.41 -22.16 7.01
N ALA A 137 -11.74 -21.28 7.94
CA ALA A 137 -11.83 -19.85 7.67
C ALA A 137 -11.57 -19.00 8.90
N ALA A 138 -11.10 -17.78 8.64
CA ALA A 138 -10.90 -16.75 9.63
C ALA A 138 -11.43 -15.40 9.16
N PRO A 139 -12.05 -14.60 10.07
CA PRO A 139 -12.46 -13.24 9.76
C PRO A 139 -11.25 -12.32 9.57
N ILE A 140 -11.33 -11.43 8.58
CA ILE A 140 -10.38 -10.36 8.34
C ILE A 140 -10.96 -9.09 8.96
N VAL A 141 -10.38 -8.64 10.06
CA VAL A 141 -10.80 -7.44 10.79
C VAL A 141 -9.74 -6.36 10.62
N ARG A 142 -10.15 -5.17 10.17
CA ARG A 142 -9.28 -4.00 9.99
C ARG A 142 -8.82 -3.44 11.34
N ARG A 143 -7.80 -2.58 11.32
CA ARG A 143 -7.27 -1.93 12.54
C ARG A 143 -8.29 -1.07 13.30
N ASP A 144 -9.29 -0.55 12.60
CA ASP A 144 -10.40 0.22 13.19
C ASP A 144 -11.48 -0.67 13.83
N GLY A 145 -11.29 -2.00 13.83
CA GLY A 145 -12.25 -2.98 14.34
C GLY A 145 -13.35 -3.34 13.34
N SER A 146 -13.40 -2.71 12.17
CA SER A 146 -14.40 -3.04 11.14
C SER A 146 -14.08 -4.37 10.45
N LEU A 147 -15.12 -5.14 10.17
CA LEU A 147 -15.01 -6.39 9.42
C LEU A 147 -14.83 -6.10 7.93
N PHE A 148 -13.72 -6.57 7.34
CA PHE A 148 -13.49 -6.50 5.89
C PHE A 148 -14.14 -7.67 5.16
N GLY A 149 -13.96 -8.87 5.69
CA GLY A 149 -14.32 -10.09 4.99
C GLY A 149 -13.74 -11.34 5.65
N THR A 150 -13.39 -12.35 4.86
CA THR A 150 -12.84 -13.61 5.35
C THR A 150 -11.69 -14.11 4.48
N LEU A 151 -10.76 -14.80 5.13
CA LEU A 151 -9.79 -15.69 4.50
C LEU A 151 -10.29 -17.12 4.70
N CYS A 152 -10.41 -17.90 3.63
CA CYS A 152 -10.93 -19.26 3.67
C CYS A 152 -10.02 -20.22 2.90
N ALA A 153 -9.98 -21.48 3.33
CA ALA A 153 -9.42 -22.60 2.59
C ALA A 153 -10.41 -23.78 2.61
N ILE A 154 -10.59 -24.43 1.47
CA ILE A 154 -11.64 -25.44 1.24
C ILE A 154 -11.09 -26.64 0.45
N SER A 155 -11.69 -27.80 0.71
CA SER A 155 -11.39 -29.05 0.00
C SER A 155 -12.66 -29.81 -0.38
N HIS A 156 -12.59 -30.60 -1.45
CA HIS A 156 -13.67 -31.50 -1.86
C HIS A 156 -13.77 -32.73 -0.95
N GLU A 157 -12.63 -33.23 -0.49
CA GLU A 157 -12.58 -34.33 0.45
C GLU A 157 -12.62 -33.85 1.90
N ALA A 158 -13.13 -34.70 2.79
CA ALA A 158 -12.97 -34.49 4.22
C ALA A 158 -11.48 -34.54 4.58
N HIS A 159 -11.08 -33.73 5.55
CA HIS A 159 -9.69 -33.63 6.00
C HIS A 159 -9.61 -34.01 7.49
N PRO A 160 -9.46 -35.32 7.83
CA PRO A 160 -9.46 -35.78 9.23
C PRO A 160 -8.36 -35.18 10.12
N GLY A 161 -7.27 -34.69 9.51
CA GLY A 161 -6.20 -34.00 10.22
C GLY A 161 -6.45 -32.52 10.48
N LEU A 162 -7.56 -31.96 9.98
CA LEU A 162 -7.88 -30.54 10.13
C LEU A 162 -8.32 -30.30 11.57
N ASP A 163 -7.71 -29.33 12.23
CA ASP A 163 -7.92 -29.05 13.65
C ASP A 163 -7.76 -27.56 13.95
N GLU A 164 -7.96 -27.18 15.22
CA GLU A 164 -7.91 -25.77 15.62
C GLU A 164 -6.56 -25.08 15.33
N ARG A 165 -5.45 -25.82 15.18
CA ARG A 165 -4.16 -25.21 14.82
C ARG A 165 -4.21 -24.60 13.42
N HIS A 166 -4.94 -25.26 12.51
CA HIS A 166 -5.19 -24.73 11.17
C HIS A 166 -6.05 -23.47 11.24
N GLY A 167 -7.09 -23.46 12.07
CA GLY A 167 -7.93 -22.27 12.29
C GLY A 167 -7.17 -21.09 12.89
N ARG A 168 -6.30 -21.33 13.88
CA ARG A 168 -5.42 -20.31 14.47
C ARG A 168 -4.38 -19.80 13.46
N PHE A 169 -3.83 -20.69 12.65
CA PHE A 169 -2.95 -20.32 11.56
C PHE A 169 -3.64 -19.43 10.52
N LEU A 170 -4.84 -19.80 10.06
CA LEU A 170 -5.62 -18.96 9.14
C LEU A 170 -5.98 -17.61 9.78
N SER A 171 -6.27 -17.58 11.07
CA SER A 171 -6.53 -16.33 11.80
C SER A 171 -5.32 -15.41 11.84
N PHE A 172 -4.13 -15.98 12.00
CA PHE A 172 -2.90 -15.23 11.88
C PHE A 172 -2.70 -14.67 10.46
N LEU A 173 -2.87 -15.50 9.42
CA LEU A 173 -2.79 -15.04 8.03
C LEU A 173 -3.83 -13.97 7.71
N ALA A 174 -5.04 -14.07 8.27
CA ALA A 174 -6.09 -13.07 8.11
C ALA A 174 -5.68 -11.70 8.68
N ARG A 175 -4.89 -11.66 9.77
CA ARG A 175 -4.30 -10.41 10.29
C ARG A 175 -3.26 -9.83 9.32
N LEU A 176 -2.44 -10.67 8.69
CA LEU A 176 -1.49 -10.23 7.65
C LEU A 176 -2.20 -9.62 6.44
N VAL A 177 -3.25 -10.30 5.98
CA VAL A 177 -4.12 -9.80 4.90
C VAL A 177 -4.75 -8.49 5.32
N SER A 178 -5.26 -8.36 6.55
CA SER A 178 -5.83 -7.11 7.07
C SER A 178 -4.85 -5.93 6.99
N ASP A 179 -3.58 -6.14 7.36
CA ASP A 179 -2.55 -5.10 7.29
C ASP A 179 -2.19 -4.71 5.85
N HIS A 180 -2.31 -5.63 4.89
CA HIS A 180 -2.14 -5.34 3.46
C HIS A 180 -3.36 -4.66 2.86
N VAL A 181 -4.55 -5.18 3.14
CA VAL A 181 -5.84 -4.63 2.73
C VAL A 181 -6.07 -3.25 3.33
N THR A 182 -5.58 -2.94 4.54
CA THR A 182 -5.66 -1.59 5.10
C THR A 182 -4.78 -0.62 4.31
N ARG A 183 -3.60 -1.06 3.85
CA ARG A 183 -2.72 -0.25 2.99
C ARG A 183 -3.30 -0.04 1.59
N ILE A 184 -3.98 -1.04 1.05
CA ILE A 184 -4.69 -0.97 -0.25
C ILE A 184 -6.03 -0.21 -0.12
N GLY A 185 -6.72 -0.34 1.03
CA GLY A 185 -8.08 0.16 1.27
C GLY A 185 -8.16 1.62 1.71
N VAL A 186 -7.06 2.20 2.21
CA VAL A 186 -6.89 3.66 2.27
C VAL A 186 -6.96 4.25 0.86
N ASP A 187 -6.54 3.48 -0.15
CA ASP A 187 -6.58 3.88 -1.55
C ASP A 187 -8.00 3.76 -2.12
N ASP A 188 -8.75 2.68 -1.90
CA ASP A 188 -10.06 2.47 -2.54
C ASP A 188 -11.15 3.49 -2.18
N GLY A 189 -11.35 3.85 -0.90
CA GLY A 189 -12.38 4.81 -0.51
C GLY A 189 -12.05 6.24 -0.96
N HIS A 190 -10.76 6.60 -0.87
CA HIS A 190 -10.25 7.88 -1.33
C HIS A 190 -10.26 7.97 -2.86
N HIS A 191 -9.83 6.91 -3.56
CA HIS A 191 -9.83 6.79 -5.00
C HIS A 191 -11.25 6.82 -5.56
N LEU A 192 -12.21 6.09 -4.97
CA LEU A 192 -13.61 6.14 -5.41
C LEU A 192 -14.20 7.54 -5.19
N ALA A 193 -13.86 8.20 -4.07
CA ALA A 193 -14.26 9.57 -3.81
C ALA A 193 -13.63 10.54 -4.82
N ILE A 194 -12.34 10.40 -5.15
CA ILE A 194 -11.66 11.16 -6.20
C ILE A 194 -12.31 10.91 -7.56
N VAL A 195 -12.53 9.66 -7.95
CA VAL A 195 -13.17 9.29 -9.22
C VAL A 195 -14.55 9.91 -9.32
N HIS A 196 -15.38 9.79 -8.28
CA HIS A 196 -16.71 10.39 -8.24
C HIS A 196 -16.65 11.92 -8.34
N LYS A 197 -15.76 12.54 -7.56
CA LYS A 197 -15.50 13.99 -7.55
C LYS A 197 -15.07 14.49 -8.93
N VAL A 198 -14.08 13.86 -9.56
CA VAL A 198 -13.59 14.21 -10.90
C VAL A 198 -14.68 13.99 -11.94
N ARG A 199 -15.38 12.84 -11.94
CA ARG A 199 -16.48 12.59 -12.89
C ARG A 199 -17.61 13.60 -12.75
N SER A 200 -18.02 13.96 -11.54
CA SER A 200 -19.05 14.99 -11.33
C SER A 200 -18.65 16.35 -11.90
N THR A 201 -17.35 16.67 -11.91
CA THR A 201 -16.81 17.88 -12.53
C THR A 201 -16.71 17.75 -14.06
N LEU A 202 -16.46 16.55 -14.59
CA LEU A 202 -16.47 16.28 -16.02
C LEU A 202 -17.88 16.35 -16.63
N ASP A 203 -18.90 15.95 -15.85
CA ASP A 203 -20.31 16.00 -16.25
C ASP A 203 -20.84 17.45 -16.30
N ASP A 204 -20.27 18.36 -15.51
CA ASP A 204 -20.55 19.79 -15.52
C ASP A 204 -19.26 20.61 -15.75
N ILE A 205 -18.89 20.82 -17.02
CA ILE A 205 -17.73 21.64 -17.40
C ILE A 205 -17.78 23.05 -16.77
N GLY A 206 -18.99 23.59 -16.53
CA GLY A 206 -19.18 24.89 -15.87
C GLY A 206 -18.69 24.94 -14.43
N ALA A 207 -18.46 23.79 -13.79
CA ALA A 207 -17.86 23.69 -12.47
C ALA A 207 -16.37 24.05 -12.46
N ILE A 208 -15.68 23.97 -13.61
CA ILE A 208 -14.29 24.38 -13.77
C ILE A 208 -14.25 25.89 -14.04
N ARG A 209 -13.87 26.67 -13.03
CA ARG A 209 -13.64 28.11 -13.19
C ARG A 209 -12.24 28.35 -13.74
N VAL A 210 -12.08 29.38 -14.56
CA VAL A 210 -10.79 29.75 -15.14
C VAL A 210 -10.38 31.11 -14.58
N ALA A 211 -9.22 31.16 -13.94
CA ALA A 211 -8.57 32.41 -13.57
C ALA A 211 -7.50 32.75 -14.61
N LEU A 212 -7.37 34.02 -14.97
CA LEU A 212 -6.35 34.51 -15.88
C LEU A 212 -5.26 35.22 -15.08
N GLN A 213 -4.01 34.81 -15.28
CA GLN A 213 -2.84 35.44 -14.68
C GLN A 213 -2.06 36.25 -15.73
N PRO A 214 -1.96 37.59 -15.59
CA PRO A 214 -1.32 38.41 -16.60
C PRO A 214 0.19 38.17 -16.69
N ILE A 215 0.66 37.99 -17.92
CA ILE A 215 2.06 37.98 -18.33
C ILE A 215 2.32 39.35 -18.96
N VAL A 216 3.16 40.16 -18.33
CA VAL A 216 3.38 41.56 -18.75
C VAL A 216 4.73 41.76 -19.43
N ASN A 217 4.77 42.69 -20.36
CA ASN A 217 6.04 43.21 -20.87
C ASN A 217 6.70 44.08 -19.80
N LEU A 218 7.91 43.74 -19.38
CA LEU A 218 8.62 44.48 -18.31
C LEU A 218 8.96 45.94 -18.67
N GLY A 219 9.06 46.26 -19.96
CA GLY A 219 9.35 47.61 -20.45
C GLY A 219 8.12 48.50 -20.56
N SER A 220 7.02 48.00 -21.16
CA SER A 220 5.79 48.77 -21.38
C SER A 220 4.74 48.61 -20.28
N ALA A 221 4.86 47.59 -19.43
CA ALA A 221 3.84 47.15 -18.48
C ALA A 221 2.50 46.74 -19.12
N GLU A 222 2.46 46.59 -20.45
CA GLU A 222 1.30 46.07 -21.17
C GLU A 222 1.20 44.55 -21.02
N VAL A 223 -0.02 44.02 -21.02
CA VAL A 223 -0.30 42.59 -20.98
C VAL A 223 0.14 41.97 -22.30
N PHE A 224 1.16 41.12 -22.26
CA PHE A 224 1.70 40.40 -23.41
C PHE A 224 0.99 39.05 -23.62
N GLY A 225 0.49 38.45 -22.55
CA GLY A 225 -0.29 37.22 -22.56
C GLY A 225 -0.99 37.00 -21.22
N GLU A 226 -1.84 36.00 -21.16
CA GLU A 226 -2.57 35.59 -19.95
C GLU A 226 -2.43 34.08 -19.79
N GLU A 227 -2.03 33.63 -18.61
CA GLU A 227 -1.98 32.21 -18.27
C GLU A 227 -3.32 31.77 -17.70
N ALA A 228 -3.95 30.77 -18.33
CA ALA A 228 -5.21 30.23 -17.88
C ALA A 228 -4.98 29.15 -16.81
N LEU A 229 -5.50 29.41 -15.62
CA LEU A 229 -5.35 28.53 -14.47
C LEU A 229 -6.72 28.02 -14.02
N ALA A 230 -6.90 26.69 -14.08
CA ALA A 230 -8.12 26.04 -13.61
C ALA A 230 -8.33 26.24 -12.10
N ARG A 231 -9.58 26.37 -11.67
CA ARG A 231 -10.02 26.53 -10.29
C ARG A 231 -11.24 25.67 -10.04
N PHE A 232 -11.18 24.87 -8.98
CA PHE A 232 -12.22 23.90 -8.62
C PHE A 232 -13.01 24.34 -7.38
N GLY A 233 -14.20 23.79 -7.19
CA GLY A 233 -15.21 24.30 -6.24
C GLY A 233 -14.92 24.05 -4.75
N ASP A 234 -14.04 23.12 -4.40
CA ASP A 234 -13.80 22.66 -3.02
C ASP A 234 -12.65 23.39 -2.30
N GLY A 235 -12.00 24.35 -2.96
CA GLY A 235 -10.85 25.08 -2.40
C GLY A 235 -9.54 24.29 -2.40
N GLY A 236 -9.49 23.09 -2.99
CA GLY A 236 -8.25 22.34 -3.22
C GLY A 236 -7.35 23.06 -4.23
N SER A 237 -6.02 22.89 -4.10
CA SER A 237 -5.09 23.43 -5.09
C SER A 237 -5.25 22.70 -6.43
N PRO A 238 -5.10 23.39 -7.57
CA PRO A 238 -5.17 22.76 -8.89
C PRO A 238 -4.20 21.57 -9.03
N ASP A 239 -2.99 21.69 -8.48
CA ASP A 239 -1.98 20.61 -8.55
C ASP A 239 -2.45 19.32 -7.87
N ARG A 240 -3.16 19.44 -6.74
CA ARG A 240 -3.76 18.28 -6.06
C ARG A 240 -4.87 17.68 -6.90
N TRP A 241 -5.74 18.49 -7.48
CA TRP A 241 -6.82 18.01 -8.35
C TRP A 241 -6.31 17.25 -9.57
N PHE A 242 -5.31 17.79 -10.26
CA PHE A 242 -4.70 17.10 -11.39
C PHE A 242 -3.91 15.86 -10.94
N GLY A 243 -3.17 15.94 -9.84
CA GLY A 243 -2.47 14.80 -9.22
C GLY A 243 -3.42 13.64 -8.91
N ASP A 244 -4.47 13.91 -8.14
CA ASP A 244 -5.52 12.97 -7.75
C ASP A 244 -6.20 12.36 -9.00
N ALA A 245 -6.54 13.20 -10.00
CA ALA A 245 -7.17 12.72 -11.23
C ALA A 245 -6.25 11.78 -12.03
N TRP A 246 -4.95 12.07 -12.09
CA TRP A 246 -3.97 11.20 -12.74
C TRP A 246 -3.79 9.87 -12.01
N GLU A 247 -3.74 9.88 -10.68
CA GLU A 247 -3.74 8.66 -9.86
C GLU A 247 -5.03 7.86 -10.06
N ALA A 248 -6.15 8.55 -10.25
CA ALA A 248 -7.46 7.98 -10.55
C ALA A 248 -7.66 7.51 -12.00
N GLY A 249 -6.66 7.69 -12.88
CA GLY A 249 -6.76 7.33 -14.30
C GLY A 249 -7.70 8.22 -15.12
N LEU A 250 -8.08 9.39 -14.59
CA LEU A 250 -8.94 10.40 -15.22
C LEU A 250 -8.20 11.72 -15.52
N GLY A 251 -6.89 11.76 -15.34
CA GLY A 251 -6.08 12.98 -15.45
C GLY A 251 -6.17 13.64 -16.83
N LYS A 252 -6.06 12.84 -17.90
CA LYS A 252 -6.20 13.30 -19.28
C LYS A 252 -7.58 13.89 -19.55
N GLU A 253 -8.64 13.25 -19.07
CA GLU A 253 -10.02 13.69 -19.24
C GLU A 253 -10.25 15.04 -18.54
N LEU A 254 -9.70 15.20 -17.34
CA LEU A 254 -9.78 16.45 -16.58
C LEU A 254 -8.96 17.58 -17.23
N GLU A 255 -7.76 17.30 -17.73
CA GLU A 255 -6.96 18.27 -18.49
C GLU A 255 -7.70 18.73 -19.76
N LEU A 256 -8.30 17.80 -20.51
CA LEU A 256 -9.12 18.13 -21.68
C LEU A 256 -10.33 19.00 -21.31
N ALA A 257 -10.98 18.73 -20.18
CA ALA A 257 -12.08 19.56 -19.69
C ALA A 257 -11.60 20.96 -19.28
N ALA A 258 -10.46 21.07 -18.61
CA ALA A 258 -9.85 22.35 -18.24
C ALA A 258 -9.46 23.18 -19.47
N VAL A 259 -8.87 22.55 -20.50
CA VAL A 259 -8.58 23.18 -21.80
C VAL A 259 -9.87 23.70 -22.44
N ARG A 260 -10.93 22.88 -22.50
CA ARG A 260 -12.24 23.30 -23.04
C ARG A 260 -12.86 24.46 -22.28
N ALA A 261 -12.71 24.51 -20.95
CA ALA A 261 -13.20 25.61 -20.14
C ALA A 261 -12.39 26.90 -20.36
N ALA A 262 -11.07 26.78 -20.53
CA ALA A 262 -10.15 27.92 -20.65
C ALA A 262 -10.12 28.54 -22.05
N TRP A 263 -10.21 27.72 -23.09
CA TRP A 263 -9.99 28.14 -24.47
C TRP A 263 -10.88 29.32 -24.94
N PRO A 264 -12.19 29.39 -24.61
CA PRO A 264 -13.03 30.54 -24.97
C PRO A 264 -12.58 31.87 -24.34
N MET A 265 -11.75 31.84 -23.28
CA MET A 265 -11.22 33.05 -22.66
C MET A 265 -10.23 33.79 -23.57
N ALA A 266 -9.73 33.16 -24.62
CA ALA A 266 -8.91 33.86 -25.61
C ALA A 266 -9.65 35.04 -26.25
N GLU A 267 -10.99 34.98 -26.38
CA GLU A 267 -11.79 36.08 -26.92
C GLU A 267 -11.97 37.24 -25.93
N THR A 268 -11.72 37.02 -24.64
CA THR A 268 -11.93 38.04 -23.59
C THR A 268 -10.67 38.85 -23.27
N ILE A 269 -9.50 38.38 -23.70
CA ILE A 269 -8.21 39.05 -23.51
C ILE A 269 -7.88 39.98 -24.71
N PRO A 270 -7.00 40.99 -24.54
CA PRO A 270 -6.64 41.92 -25.61
C PRO A 270 -6.20 41.22 -26.90
N GLU A 271 -6.55 41.78 -28.07
CA GLU A 271 -6.31 41.14 -29.38
C GLU A 271 -4.84 40.76 -29.61
N HIS A 272 -3.90 41.57 -29.10
CA HIS A 272 -2.46 41.33 -29.22
C HIS A 272 -1.92 40.32 -28.21
N ALA A 273 -2.68 39.98 -27.16
CA ALA A 273 -2.29 39.07 -26.12
C ALA A 273 -2.63 37.61 -26.49
N PHE A 274 -1.80 36.69 -26.02
CA PHE A 274 -2.02 35.25 -26.17
C PHE A 274 -2.56 34.64 -24.88
N LEU A 275 -3.26 33.50 -25.01
CA LEU A 275 -3.68 32.66 -23.89
C LEU A 275 -2.74 31.45 -23.77
N ALA A 276 -2.10 31.29 -22.61
CA ALA A 276 -1.32 30.10 -22.29
C ALA A 276 -2.17 29.05 -21.59
N LEU A 277 -2.05 27.80 -22.05
CA LEU A 277 -2.81 26.65 -21.55
C LEU A 277 -1.85 25.54 -21.12
N ASN A 278 -1.93 25.14 -19.86
CA ASN A 278 -1.16 24.03 -19.31
C ASN A 278 -1.69 22.68 -19.83
N VAL A 279 -0.81 21.87 -20.43
CA VAL A 279 -1.14 20.54 -20.99
C VAL A 279 0.00 19.56 -20.82
N SER A 280 -0.32 18.32 -20.41
CA SER A 280 0.67 17.24 -20.34
C SER A 280 1.03 16.66 -21.72
N PRO A 281 2.19 16.01 -21.88
CA PRO A 281 2.56 15.27 -23.09
C PRO A 281 1.50 14.24 -23.51
N GLU A 282 0.96 13.48 -22.55
CA GLU A 282 -0.07 12.47 -22.78
C GLU A 282 -1.37 13.06 -23.33
N THR A 283 -1.76 14.24 -22.84
CA THR A 283 -2.91 14.98 -23.35
C THR A 283 -2.65 15.53 -24.75
N ILE A 284 -1.44 16.01 -25.05
CA ILE A 284 -1.03 16.44 -26.40
C ILE A 284 -1.12 15.30 -27.42
N MET A 285 -0.75 14.08 -27.02
CA MET A 285 -0.83 12.90 -27.88
C MET A 285 -2.27 12.37 -28.07
N SER A 286 -3.25 12.92 -27.34
CA SER A 286 -4.65 12.51 -27.46
C SER A 286 -5.30 13.12 -28.71
N PRO A 287 -5.92 12.32 -29.60
CA PRO A 287 -6.69 12.84 -30.73
C PRO A 287 -7.85 13.74 -30.30
N ARG A 288 -8.40 13.49 -29.10
CA ARG A 288 -9.48 14.28 -28.48
C ARG A 288 -9.07 15.67 -28.09
N LEU A 289 -7.75 15.93 -28.04
CA LEU A 289 -7.26 17.27 -27.87
C LEU A 289 -7.76 18.04 -29.10
N GLU A 290 -7.35 17.72 -30.34
CA GLU A 290 -7.81 18.41 -31.57
C GLU A 290 -9.34 18.59 -31.69
N GLU A 291 -10.15 17.65 -31.18
CA GLU A 291 -11.61 17.73 -31.14
C GLU A 291 -12.15 18.82 -30.20
N ALA A 292 -11.40 19.21 -29.18
CA ALA A 292 -11.75 20.29 -28.26
C ALA A 292 -11.66 21.70 -28.90
N TRP A 293 -11.25 21.79 -30.17
CA TRP A 293 -11.00 23.06 -30.84
C TRP A 293 -12.33 23.70 -31.22
N GLY A 294 -12.64 24.85 -30.62
CA GLY A 294 -13.70 25.74 -31.11
C GLY A 294 -13.22 26.64 -32.26
N ASP A 295 -13.89 27.78 -32.43
CA ASP A 295 -13.66 28.76 -33.51
C ASP A 295 -12.54 29.78 -33.23
N VAL A 296 -11.80 29.65 -32.12
CA VAL A 296 -10.75 30.61 -31.74
C VAL A 296 -9.53 30.52 -32.67
N ASP A 297 -8.95 31.69 -32.99
CA ASP A 297 -7.70 31.79 -33.75
C ASP A 297 -6.53 31.04 -33.05
N PRO A 298 -5.97 29.98 -33.65
CA PRO A 298 -4.90 29.20 -33.05
C PRO A 298 -3.61 30.00 -32.79
N HIS A 299 -3.37 31.12 -33.49
CA HIS A 299 -2.19 31.98 -33.26
C HIS A 299 -2.21 32.66 -31.89
N ARG A 300 -3.40 32.79 -31.30
CA ARG A 300 -3.61 33.36 -29.97
C ARG A 300 -3.35 32.36 -28.86
N ILE A 301 -3.03 31.11 -29.18
CA ILE A 301 -2.86 30.05 -28.19
C ILE A 301 -1.40 29.65 -28.06
N VAL A 302 -0.97 29.52 -26.81
CA VAL A 302 0.30 28.93 -26.41
C VAL A 302 -0.02 27.68 -25.58
N LEU A 303 0.48 26.52 -26.00
CA LEU A 303 0.45 25.33 -25.16
C LEU A 303 1.69 25.29 -24.30
N GLU A 304 1.51 25.12 -23.00
CA GLU A 304 2.57 25.02 -22.02
C GLU A 304 2.72 23.57 -21.58
N ILE A 305 3.88 22.98 -21.85
CA ILE A 305 4.17 21.60 -21.42
C ILE A 305 4.64 21.62 -19.97
N THR A 306 3.89 20.94 -19.11
CA THR A 306 4.22 20.81 -17.69
C THR A 306 5.36 19.80 -17.49
N GLU A 307 6.42 20.16 -16.73
CA GLU A 307 7.58 19.29 -16.48
C GLU A 307 7.28 18.10 -15.54
N HIS A 308 6.19 18.17 -14.78
CA HIS A 308 5.81 17.17 -13.77
C HIS A 308 5.55 15.76 -14.33
N ARG A 309 5.58 15.55 -15.66
CA ARG A 309 5.45 14.25 -16.32
C ARG A 309 6.59 14.00 -17.33
N HIS A 310 7.26 12.86 -17.17
CA HIS A 310 8.38 12.47 -18.04
C HIS A 310 7.93 12.14 -19.47
N VAL A 311 8.48 12.86 -20.45
CA VAL A 311 8.33 12.50 -21.87
C VAL A 311 9.08 11.19 -22.15
N LYS A 312 8.32 10.13 -22.46
CA LYS A 312 8.88 8.81 -22.79
C LYS A 312 9.46 8.76 -24.21
N ASP A 313 8.82 9.43 -25.16
CA ASP A 313 9.24 9.50 -26.56
C ASP A 313 8.99 10.90 -27.15
N TYR A 314 10.08 11.67 -27.28
CA TYR A 314 10.04 13.00 -27.89
C TYR A 314 9.67 12.97 -29.37
N ALA A 315 9.97 11.90 -30.11
CA ALA A 315 9.62 11.79 -31.53
C ALA A 315 8.11 11.61 -31.73
N GLU A 316 7.44 10.90 -30.82
CA GLU A 316 5.98 10.80 -30.79
C GLU A 316 5.32 12.12 -30.40
N LEU A 317 5.80 12.77 -29.34
CA LEU A 317 5.31 14.09 -28.93
C LEU A 317 5.47 15.13 -30.05
N CYS A 318 6.63 15.18 -30.71
CA CYS A 318 6.84 16.05 -31.87
C CYS A 318 6.00 15.67 -33.10
N ARG A 319 5.55 14.42 -33.23
CA ARG A 319 4.55 14.03 -34.24
C ARG A 319 3.18 14.60 -33.88
N ALA A 320 2.77 14.50 -32.62
CA ALA A 320 1.49 15.03 -32.14
C ALA A 320 1.42 16.57 -32.16
N LEU A 321 2.52 17.26 -31.88
CA LEU A 321 2.58 18.73 -31.91
C LEU A 321 2.55 19.33 -33.33
N ARG A 322 3.01 18.59 -34.34
CA ARG A 322 3.19 19.10 -35.71
C ARG A 322 1.89 19.66 -36.33
N PRO A 323 0.75 18.95 -36.29
CA PRO A 323 -0.53 19.49 -36.75
C PRO A 323 -0.92 20.79 -36.05
N LEU A 324 -0.69 20.89 -34.74
CA LEU A 324 -1.05 22.05 -33.94
C LEU A 324 -0.19 23.26 -34.32
N ARG A 325 1.13 23.08 -34.40
CA ARG A 325 2.06 24.15 -34.81
C ARG A 325 1.81 24.62 -36.24
N LYS A 326 1.43 23.72 -37.17
CA LYS A 326 1.05 24.11 -38.54
C LYS A 326 -0.17 25.03 -38.60
N ARG A 327 -1.05 24.97 -37.60
CA ARG A 327 -2.23 25.83 -37.50
C ARG A 327 -1.96 27.20 -36.86
N GLY A 328 -0.76 27.41 -36.30
CA GLY A 328 -0.36 28.66 -35.65
C GLY A 328 -0.19 28.56 -34.13
N VAL A 329 -0.49 27.41 -33.52
CA VAL A 329 -0.32 27.22 -32.07
C VAL A 329 1.16 27.29 -31.71
N ARG A 330 1.47 28.10 -30.70
CA ARG A 330 2.82 28.25 -30.16
C ARG A 330 3.04 27.32 -28.97
N LEU A 331 4.29 27.05 -28.66
CA LEU A 331 4.69 26.17 -27.57
C LEU A 331 5.51 26.94 -26.52
N ALA A 332 5.17 26.74 -25.26
CA ALA A 332 5.96 27.15 -24.11
C ALA A 332 6.46 25.92 -23.35
N VAL A 333 7.64 26.07 -22.74
CA VAL A 333 8.19 25.11 -21.78
C VAL A 333 8.32 25.81 -20.44
N ASP A 334 7.79 25.19 -19.39
CA ASP A 334 7.91 25.64 -18.00
C ASP A 334 9.21 25.10 -17.36
N ASP A 335 9.60 25.67 -16.21
CA ASP A 335 10.75 25.19 -15.40
C ASP A 335 12.11 25.12 -16.13
N ALA A 336 12.46 26.15 -16.92
CA ALA A 336 13.79 26.26 -17.51
C ALA A 336 14.88 26.58 -16.45
N GLY A 337 15.33 25.55 -15.72
CA GLY A 337 16.41 25.57 -14.74
C GLY A 337 17.74 24.97 -15.25
N ALA A 338 18.77 24.92 -14.39
CA ALA A 338 20.12 24.46 -14.75
C ALA A 338 20.27 22.92 -14.93
N GLY A 339 19.17 22.17 -14.96
CA GLY A 339 19.16 20.71 -15.09
C GLY A 339 19.32 20.23 -16.54
N PHE A 340 20.00 19.10 -16.72
CA PHE A 340 20.22 18.48 -18.04
C PHE A 340 18.91 18.03 -18.73
N ALA A 341 17.89 17.65 -17.93
CA ALA A 341 16.57 17.25 -18.42
C ALA A 341 15.80 18.43 -19.07
N SER A 342 15.80 19.59 -18.41
CA SER A 342 15.17 20.82 -18.90
C SER A 342 15.79 21.32 -20.21
N LEU A 343 17.13 21.30 -20.33
CA LEU A 343 17.81 21.65 -21.58
C LEU A 343 17.50 20.67 -22.72
N ASN A 344 17.40 19.37 -22.42
CA ASN A 344 17.01 18.37 -23.41
C ASN A 344 15.57 18.59 -23.91
N HIS A 345 14.67 19.01 -23.02
CA HIS A 345 13.29 19.37 -23.36
C HIS A 345 13.24 20.55 -24.34
N ILE A 346 14.02 21.61 -24.07
CA ILE A 346 14.13 22.80 -24.94
C ILE A 346 14.68 22.41 -26.31
N LEU A 347 15.76 21.63 -26.37
CA LEU A 347 16.40 21.22 -27.63
C LEU A 347 15.50 20.31 -28.47
N ALA A 348 14.80 19.36 -27.84
CA ALA A 348 13.96 18.40 -28.54
C ALA A 348 12.67 19.04 -29.09
N LEU A 349 12.06 19.98 -28.36
CA LEU A 349 10.76 20.54 -28.69
C LEU A 349 10.83 21.85 -29.48
N SER A 350 11.96 22.56 -29.41
CA SER A 350 12.15 23.88 -30.05
C SER A 350 10.97 24.83 -29.76
N PRO A 351 10.74 25.19 -28.48
CA PRO A 351 9.60 26.00 -28.07
C PRO A 351 9.72 27.46 -28.54
N ASP A 352 8.59 28.14 -28.62
CA ASP A 352 8.49 29.56 -28.97
C ASP A 352 8.70 30.45 -27.74
N ILE A 353 8.37 29.94 -26.55
CA ILE A 353 8.48 30.62 -25.26
C ILE A 353 9.20 29.71 -24.26
N ILE A 354 10.08 30.29 -23.45
CA ILE A 354 10.77 29.60 -22.35
C ILE A 354 10.45 30.36 -21.07
N LYS A 355 9.81 29.71 -20.10
CA LYS A 355 9.52 30.30 -18.78
C LYS A 355 10.66 29.99 -17.82
N LEU A 356 11.09 30.99 -17.05
CA LEU A 356 12.16 30.87 -16.06
C LEU A 356 11.55 30.75 -14.67
N ASP A 357 11.87 29.67 -13.97
CA ASP A 357 11.37 29.43 -12.62
C ASP A 357 12.16 30.23 -11.55
N VAL A 358 11.40 30.88 -10.67
CA VAL A 358 11.88 31.69 -9.54
C VAL A 358 12.34 30.81 -8.37
N SER A 359 12.11 29.49 -8.38
CA SER A 359 12.64 28.56 -7.37
C SER A 359 14.16 28.35 -7.47
N THR A 360 14.80 28.79 -8.56
CA THR A 360 16.25 28.88 -8.61
C THR A 360 16.76 29.97 -7.67
N ARG A 361 17.32 29.54 -6.53
CA ARG A 361 18.09 30.34 -5.56
C ARG A 361 19.41 30.89 -6.14
N PHE A 362 19.47 31.17 -7.43
CA PHE A 362 20.61 31.75 -8.13
C PHE A 362 20.10 32.87 -9.04
N LEU A 363 20.09 34.09 -8.52
CA LEU A 363 20.45 35.35 -9.20
C LEU A 363 20.24 36.57 -8.27
N ALA A 364 20.77 36.52 -7.04
CA ALA A 364 20.93 37.71 -6.20
C ALA A 364 22.29 37.81 -5.47
N HIS A 365 23.17 36.81 -5.58
CA HIS A 365 24.53 36.85 -5.04
C HIS A 365 25.53 36.39 -6.09
N GLY A 366 25.89 37.27 -7.02
CA GLY A 366 26.83 36.90 -8.06
C GLY A 366 27.29 38.01 -9.01
N VAL A 367 26.99 39.30 -8.77
CA VAL A 367 27.65 40.40 -9.47
C VAL A 367 27.74 41.60 -8.54
N ARG A 368 28.76 41.65 -7.68
CA ARG A 368 29.42 42.85 -7.14
C ARG A 368 30.51 42.42 -6.17
N GLY A 369 31.75 42.42 -6.65
CA GLY A 369 32.90 42.10 -5.83
C GLY A 369 34.22 42.08 -6.59
N ALA A 370 34.36 42.91 -7.63
CA ALA A 370 35.66 43.22 -8.20
C ALA A 370 36.03 44.64 -7.77
N ASP A 371 36.86 44.69 -6.73
CA ASP A 371 37.96 45.62 -6.51
C ASP A 371 37.67 47.12 -6.31
N ARG A 372 38.59 47.77 -5.57
CA ARG A 372 38.66 49.16 -5.05
C ARG A 372 38.00 49.31 -3.67
N GLY A 373 38.69 49.68 -2.60
CA GLY A 373 39.91 50.46 -2.47
C GLY A 373 39.60 51.77 -1.74
N ASP A 374 40.08 51.88 -0.51
CA ASP A 374 40.27 53.11 0.30
C ASP A 374 39.03 53.88 0.81
N GLY A 375 39.13 54.47 2.02
CA GLY A 375 38.15 55.45 2.49
C GLY A 375 37.80 55.48 3.99
N ARG A 376 38.79 55.78 4.83
CA ARG A 376 38.73 56.42 6.17
C ARG A 376 37.39 57.04 6.68
N ARG A 377 37.21 56.86 8.01
CA ARG A 377 36.83 57.83 9.11
C ARG A 377 35.38 57.97 9.61
N ARG A 378 35.32 57.89 10.97
CA ARG A 378 34.46 58.60 11.98
C ARG A 378 32.95 58.37 11.91
N GLY A 379 32.19 58.21 13.00
CA GLY A 379 32.43 58.30 14.43
C GLY A 379 31.06 58.50 15.13
N ASP A 380 30.99 58.11 16.41
CA ASP A 380 30.18 58.76 17.44
C ASP A 380 28.63 58.73 17.36
N ARG A 381 27.99 57.92 18.23
CA ARG A 381 27.24 58.36 19.44
C ARG A 381 26.22 57.33 19.93
N ASN A 382 26.44 56.86 21.17
CA ASN A 382 25.41 56.46 22.16
C ASN A 382 24.83 57.77 22.79
N PRO A 383 23.81 57.84 23.68
CA PRO A 383 23.18 56.82 24.56
C PRO A 383 21.62 56.90 24.60
N SER A 384 20.84 56.08 25.34
CA SER A 384 20.62 56.22 26.79
C SER A 384 19.54 55.29 27.38
N ARG A 385 19.83 54.80 28.61
CA ARG A 385 18.94 54.55 29.79
C ARG A 385 17.93 53.39 29.73
N ALA A 386 17.62 52.63 30.78
CA ALA A 386 17.96 52.64 32.22
C ALA A 386 17.75 51.23 32.85
N ARG A 387 18.25 51.06 34.09
CA ARG A 387 18.29 49.85 34.92
C ARG A 387 16.99 49.62 35.73
N SER A 388 16.63 48.33 35.89
CA SER A 388 16.24 47.59 37.12
C SER A 388 15.21 48.15 38.12
N ILE A 389 14.07 47.46 38.27
CA ILE A 389 13.34 47.24 39.54
C ILE A 389 12.81 45.79 39.56
N ALA A 390 12.89 45.13 40.73
CA ALA A 390 12.44 43.78 41.02
C ALA A 390 11.09 43.76 41.78
N ASP A 391 10.25 42.75 41.54
CA ASP A 391 9.42 42.03 42.54
C ASP A 391 8.83 40.73 41.91
N PRO A 392 8.64 39.62 42.66
CA PRO A 392 8.41 38.28 42.14
C PRO A 392 6.94 37.86 42.21
N ARG A 393 6.53 37.02 41.25
CA ARG A 393 5.55 35.92 41.37
C ARG A 393 5.22 35.40 39.98
N ASP A 394 5.82 34.28 39.58
CA ASP A 394 5.11 33.29 38.76
C ASP A 394 5.84 31.92 38.81
N PRO A 395 5.12 30.79 38.99
CA PRO A 395 5.75 29.49 39.11
C PRO A 395 5.96 28.84 37.73
N VAL A 396 7.18 28.36 37.54
CA VAL A 396 7.55 27.12 36.84
C VAL A 396 6.94 26.88 35.46
N ARG A 397 7.71 27.23 34.41
CA ARG A 397 7.81 26.46 33.16
C ARG A 397 9.15 26.72 32.48
N THR A 398 10.19 26.05 32.97
CA THR A 398 11.50 26.04 32.30
C THR A 398 11.41 25.15 31.06
N ARG A 399 11.18 25.78 29.89
CA ARG A 399 11.77 25.32 28.63
C ARG A 399 13.19 25.87 28.58
N LEU A 400 14.17 25.03 28.28
CA LEU A 400 15.51 25.32 27.74
C LEU A 400 16.29 23.98 27.65
N PRO A 401 17.37 23.88 26.87
CA PRO A 401 17.45 23.88 25.42
C PRO A 401 18.04 22.55 24.89
N VAL A 402 17.89 22.33 23.59
CA VAL A 402 18.52 21.26 22.83
C VAL A 402 20.06 21.33 22.99
N ARG A 403 20.65 20.27 23.55
CA ARG A 403 22.08 19.95 23.41
C ARG A 403 22.22 18.58 22.74
N SER A 404 23.10 18.53 21.76
CA SER A 404 23.46 17.38 20.93
C SER A 404 23.76 16.10 21.74
N PRO A 405 23.37 14.90 21.25
CA PRO A 405 23.82 13.67 21.86
C PRO A 405 25.12 13.22 21.19
N ALA A 406 26.24 13.48 21.86
CA ALA A 406 27.44 12.69 21.74
C ALA A 406 27.86 12.33 23.16
N GLY A 407 27.79 11.05 23.50
CA GLY A 407 28.30 10.50 24.77
C GLY A 407 27.25 9.79 25.62
N ASP A 408 27.09 8.49 25.32
CA ASP A 408 27.16 7.40 26.31
C ASP A 408 26.18 7.41 27.50
N ASP A 409 24.96 6.93 27.25
CA ASP A 409 24.20 6.09 28.18
C ASP A 409 23.78 4.81 27.43
N GLY A 410 24.80 4.06 27.00
CA GLY A 410 24.68 2.77 26.32
C GLY A 410 24.46 1.63 27.30
N GLU A 411 23.25 1.51 27.86
CA GLU A 411 22.82 0.29 28.56
C GLU A 411 21.62 -0.36 27.84
N ARG A 412 21.95 -0.99 26.70
CA ARG A 412 21.32 -2.21 26.16
C ARG A 412 19.78 -2.32 26.17
N ALA A 413 19.11 -1.53 25.33
CA ALA A 413 17.97 -2.08 24.59
C ALA A 413 18.52 -3.06 23.53
N MET A 414 18.91 -4.25 23.96
CA MET A 414 19.44 -5.27 23.04
C MET A 414 18.35 -5.69 22.07
N THR A 415 18.50 -5.32 20.80
CA THR A 415 17.64 -5.76 19.72
C THR A 415 17.59 -7.29 19.68
N MET A 416 16.40 -7.86 19.87
CA MET A 416 16.18 -9.31 19.94
C MET A 416 16.22 -9.92 18.54
N LYS A 417 17.43 -10.20 18.03
CA LYS A 417 17.63 -10.73 16.68
C LYS A 417 17.40 -12.23 16.61
N VAL A 418 16.48 -12.68 15.76
CA VAL A 418 16.11 -14.09 15.55
C VAL A 418 16.41 -14.50 14.11
N ALA A 419 16.96 -15.70 13.92
CA ALA A 419 17.10 -16.32 12.62
C ALA A 419 15.95 -17.30 12.38
N VAL A 420 15.36 -17.28 11.19
CA VAL A 420 14.39 -18.28 10.73
C VAL A 420 15.03 -18.99 9.55
N VAL A 421 15.24 -20.31 9.66
CA VAL A 421 15.79 -21.14 8.58
C VAL A 421 14.67 -22.01 8.06
N GLU A 422 14.14 -21.65 6.89
CA GLU A 422 12.90 -22.16 6.31
C GLU A 422 12.95 -21.90 4.80
N ASP A 423 12.89 -22.95 3.99
CA ASP A 423 12.98 -22.86 2.53
C ASP A 423 11.62 -22.64 1.87
N ASP A 424 10.53 -22.91 2.58
CA ASP A 424 9.18 -22.71 2.05
C ASP A 424 8.94 -21.19 1.80
N PRO A 425 8.63 -20.82 0.54
CA PRO A 425 8.50 -19.42 0.13
C PRO A 425 7.31 -18.72 0.80
N ALA A 426 6.37 -19.46 1.38
CA ALA A 426 5.27 -18.90 2.15
C ALA A 426 5.55 -18.88 3.65
N ILE A 427 6.10 -19.97 4.23
CA ILE A 427 6.29 -20.07 5.69
C ILE A 427 7.39 -19.11 6.18
N GLY A 428 8.51 -18.97 5.44
CA GLY A 428 9.63 -18.11 5.83
C GLY A 428 9.23 -16.63 5.99
N PRO A 429 8.66 -15.97 4.95
CA PRO A 429 8.18 -14.60 5.05
C PRO A 429 7.07 -14.40 6.09
N MET A 430 6.19 -15.38 6.24
CA MET A 430 5.11 -15.39 7.24
C MET A 430 5.67 -15.35 8.67
N LEU A 431 6.64 -16.23 8.99
CA LEU A 431 7.35 -16.24 10.28
C LEU A 431 8.11 -14.94 10.53
N LYS A 432 8.75 -14.39 9.50
CA LYS A 432 9.42 -13.08 9.60
C LYS A 432 8.45 -12.00 10.01
N HIS A 433 7.28 -11.95 9.39
CA HIS A 433 6.27 -10.95 9.68
C HIS A 433 5.73 -11.11 11.11
N LEU A 434 5.33 -12.33 11.50
CA LEU A 434 4.86 -12.66 12.85
C LEU A 434 5.81 -12.12 13.92
N LEU A 435 7.06 -12.54 13.84
CA LEU A 435 8.05 -12.23 14.85
C LEU A 435 8.45 -10.74 14.81
N THR A 436 8.38 -10.08 13.65
CA THR A 436 8.62 -8.64 13.56
C THR A 436 7.51 -7.84 14.27
N LEU A 437 6.24 -8.24 14.14
CA LEU A 437 5.12 -7.62 14.88
C LEU A 437 5.31 -7.75 16.39
N GLU A 438 5.88 -8.88 16.83
CA GLU A 438 6.23 -9.16 18.21
C GLU A 438 7.51 -8.45 18.69
N GLY A 439 8.11 -7.60 17.85
CA GLY A 439 9.26 -6.78 18.20
C GLY A 439 10.63 -7.45 18.01
N PHE A 440 10.69 -8.64 17.40
CA PHE A 440 11.95 -9.30 17.04
C PHE A 440 12.54 -8.71 15.75
N GLN A 441 13.87 -8.67 15.65
CA GLN A 441 14.55 -8.41 14.38
C GLN A 441 14.82 -9.73 13.66
N VAL A 442 14.08 -10.02 12.60
CA VAL A 442 14.11 -11.36 11.99
C VAL A 442 14.85 -11.40 10.65
N THR A 443 15.77 -12.37 10.53
CA THR A 443 16.42 -12.73 9.27
C THR A 443 15.91 -14.09 8.81
N VAL A 444 15.40 -14.19 7.58
CA VAL A 444 15.02 -15.48 6.96
C VAL A 444 16.20 -15.99 6.14
N VAL A 445 16.51 -17.26 6.29
CA VAL A 445 17.57 -17.98 5.58
C VAL A 445 16.93 -19.16 4.86
N PRO A 446 16.63 -19.04 3.56
CA PRO A 446 15.95 -20.10 2.80
C PRO A 446 16.86 -21.26 2.42
N ASP A 447 18.18 -21.09 2.51
CA ASP A 447 19.15 -22.13 2.17
C ASP A 447 19.82 -22.69 3.43
N GLY A 448 19.51 -23.95 3.76
CA GLY A 448 20.09 -24.67 4.90
C GLY A 448 21.62 -24.76 4.85
N ASN A 449 22.24 -24.73 3.67
CA ASN A 449 23.70 -24.75 3.53
C ASN A 449 24.36 -23.47 4.04
N LEU A 450 23.66 -22.34 3.99
CA LEU A 450 24.13 -21.05 4.48
C LEU A 450 23.84 -20.85 5.97
N ALA A 451 22.91 -21.61 6.54
CA ALA A 451 22.39 -21.44 7.90
C ALA A 451 23.49 -21.40 8.96
N VAL A 452 24.38 -22.40 9.01
CA VAL A 452 25.45 -22.48 10.03
C VAL A 452 26.39 -21.26 9.97
N SER A 453 26.75 -20.85 8.74
CA SER A 453 27.65 -19.71 8.53
C SER A 453 27.02 -18.39 8.99
N MET A 454 25.72 -18.22 8.73
CA MET A 454 24.92 -17.05 9.13
C MET A 454 24.72 -17.02 10.64
N LEU A 455 24.33 -18.15 11.26
CA LEU A 455 24.13 -18.25 12.70
C LEU A 455 25.39 -17.90 13.48
N ARG A 456 26.57 -18.25 12.94
CA ARG A 456 27.88 -17.97 13.55
C ARG A 456 28.24 -16.48 13.59
N THR A 457 27.90 -15.72 12.56
CA THR A 457 28.34 -14.32 12.41
C THR A 457 27.24 -13.30 12.69
N GLY A 458 25.98 -13.73 12.68
CA GLY A 458 24.84 -12.82 12.66
C GLY A 458 24.39 -12.27 14.02
N GLY A 459 24.98 -12.72 15.13
CA GLY A 459 24.68 -12.21 16.48
C GLY A 459 23.25 -12.51 16.95
N TYR A 460 22.71 -13.67 16.56
CA TYR A 460 21.35 -14.07 16.88
C TYR A 460 21.19 -14.50 18.34
N ARG A 461 19.99 -14.30 18.89
CA ARG A 461 19.62 -14.71 20.24
C ARG A 461 18.78 -15.98 20.29
N ALA A 462 18.14 -16.34 19.18
CA ALA A 462 17.54 -17.64 18.97
C ALA A 462 17.48 -17.95 17.47
N ALA A 463 17.27 -19.22 17.14
CA ALA A 463 16.94 -19.67 15.80
C ALA A 463 15.64 -20.49 15.81
N VAL A 464 14.80 -20.27 14.80
CA VAL A 464 13.73 -21.19 14.39
C VAL A 464 14.24 -21.94 13.18
N LEU A 465 14.22 -23.27 13.22
CA LEU A 465 14.84 -24.12 12.21
C LEU A 465 13.86 -25.19 11.75
N ASP A 466 13.53 -25.21 10.46
CA ASP A 466 12.83 -26.35 9.88
C ASP A 466 13.73 -27.59 9.93
N VAL A 467 13.13 -28.72 10.29
CA VAL A 467 13.75 -30.03 10.17
C VAL A 467 13.96 -30.37 8.69
N MET A 468 12.95 -30.21 7.84
CA MET A 468 13.00 -30.70 6.47
C MET A 468 13.44 -29.59 5.50
N LEU A 469 14.75 -29.43 5.33
CA LEU A 469 15.32 -28.46 4.39
C LEU A 469 15.99 -29.18 3.20
N PRO A 470 15.96 -28.60 1.99
CA PRO A 470 16.66 -29.14 0.83
C PRO A 470 18.17 -29.02 1.01
N GLY A 471 18.89 -30.06 0.59
CA GLY A 471 20.35 -30.14 0.67
C GLY A 471 20.85 -30.57 2.05
N LYS A 472 20.72 -29.70 3.06
CA LYS A 472 21.24 -29.96 4.41
C LYS A 472 20.12 -29.98 5.43
N ASP A 473 19.97 -31.12 6.10
CA ASP A 473 18.86 -31.37 7.03
C ASP A 473 18.97 -30.52 8.31
N GLY A 474 17.83 -30.15 8.87
CA GLY A 474 17.76 -29.31 10.07
C GLY A 474 18.46 -29.93 11.29
N LEU A 475 18.44 -31.26 11.43
CA LEU A 475 19.17 -31.93 12.51
C LEU A 475 20.68 -31.90 12.29
N GLU A 476 21.15 -31.97 11.05
CA GLU A 476 22.57 -31.80 10.72
C GLU A 476 23.05 -30.38 11.04
N ILE A 477 22.26 -29.37 10.67
CA ILE A 477 22.51 -27.96 11.01
C ILE A 477 22.58 -27.79 12.53
N LEU A 478 21.63 -28.36 13.29
CA LEU A 478 21.61 -28.28 14.74
C LEU A 478 22.87 -28.89 15.37
N ARG A 479 23.31 -30.06 14.91
CA ARG A 479 24.55 -30.72 15.41
C ARG A 479 25.76 -29.82 15.20
N GLU A 480 25.93 -29.24 14.01
CA GLU A 480 27.05 -28.33 13.72
C GLU A 480 26.98 -27.02 14.52
N VAL A 481 25.78 -26.50 14.74
CA VAL A 481 25.53 -25.34 15.60
C VAL A 481 25.96 -25.64 17.04
N ARG A 482 25.77 -26.87 17.54
CA ARG A 482 26.23 -27.31 18.88
C ARG A 482 27.73 -27.59 18.96
N GLU A 483 28.36 -28.04 17.89
CA GLU A 483 29.81 -28.24 17.83
C GLU A 483 30.60 -26.92 17.72
N THR A 484 29.97 -25.87 17.19
CA THR A 484 30.60 -24.56 16.99
C THR A 484 30.58 -23.73 18.27
N ALA A 485 31.77 -23.37 18.79
CA ALA A 485 31.91 -22.63 20.05
C ALA A 485 31.11 -21.32 20.14
N ALA A 486 30.96 -20.61 19.02
CA ALA A 486 30.21 -19.36 18.93
C ALA A 486 28.69 -19.53 19.02
N THR A 487 28.15 -20.69 18.62
CA THR A 487 26.70 -20.93 18.49
C THR A 487 26.18 -22.06 19.38
N ARG A 488 27.06 -22.77 20.09
CA ARG A 488 26.68 -23.96 20.89
C ARG A 488 25.63 -23.71 21.96
N ARG A 489 25.50 -22.46 22.42
CA ARG A 489 24.51 -22.02 23.42
C ARG A 489 23.30 -21.33 22.80
N LEU A 490 23.24 -21.17 21.48
CA LEU A 490 22.14 -20.52 20.80
C LEU A 490 20.86 -21.34 21.03
N PRO A 491 19.79 -20.77 21.62
CA PRO A 491 18.49 -21.41 21.69
C PRO A 491 17.95 -21.74 20.29
N VAL A 492 17.52 -22.98 20.07
CA VAL A 492 16.97 -23.44 18.79
C VAL A 492 15.59 -24.06 19.01
N VAL A 493 14.58 -23.53 18.32
CA VAL A 493 13.24 -24.12 18.19
C VAL A 493 13.18 -24.84 16.84
N MET A 494 12.85 -26.13 16.87
CA MET A 494 12.70 -26.94 15.66
C MET A 494 11.24 -26.93 15.19
N LEU A 495 11.01 -26.70 13.90
CA LEU A 495 9.71 -26.92 13.26
C LEU A 495 9.73 -28.27 12.56
N THR A 496 8.75 -29.15 12.83
CA THR A 496 8.74 -30.51 12.28
C THR A 496 7.38 -30.91 11.72
N ALA A 497 7.33 -31.50 10.52
CA ALA A 497 6.11 -32.12 10.00
C ALA A 497 5.83 -33.51 10.61
N LYS A 498 6.84 -34.17 11.20
CA LYS A 498 6.73 -35.52 11.77
C LYS A 498 6.72 -35.49 13.29
N THR A 499 5.87 -36.35 13.87
CA THR A 499 5.82 -36.67 15.30
C THR A 499 6.26 -38.10 15.59
N ASP A 500 7.11 -38.71 14.76
CA ASP A 500 7.70 -39.96 15.21
C ASP A 500 8.65 -39.65 16.38
N ASP A 501 8.47 -40.40 17.46
CA ASP A 501 9.25 -40.19 18.69
C ASP A 501 10.75 -40.28 18.43
N ALA A 502 11.16 -41.05 17.41
CA ALA A 502 12.55 -41.23 17.02
C ALA A 502 13.23 -39.94 16.51
N THR A 503 12.63 -39.22 15.55
CA THR A 503 13.21 -37.98 15.00
C THR A 503 13.22 -36.86 16.04
N THR A 504 12.12 -36.76 16.80
CA THR A 504 12.01 -35.79 17.91
C THR A 504 13.05 -36.07 18.98
N TRP A 505 13.24 -37.36 19.35
CA TRP A 505 14.24 -37.80 20.30
C TRP A 505 15.68 -37.52 19.85
N GLU A 506 15.98 -37.73 18.56
CA GLU A 506 17.29 -37.39 18.01
C GLU A 506 17.57 -35.89 18.07
N GLY A 507 16.58 -35.06 17.78
CA GLY A 507 16.72 -33.62 17.90
C GLY A 507 16.89 -33.13 19.34
N TRP A 508 16.19 -33.75 20.31
CA TRP A 508 16.43 -33.48 21.74
C TRP A 508 17.86 -33.84 22.15
N LYS A 509 18.38 -34.99 21.70
CA LYS A 509 19.78 -35.38 21.92
C LYS A 509 20.77 -34.44 21.26
N ALA A 510 20.44 -33.94 20.07
CA ALA A 510 21.21 -32.92 19.37
C ALA A 510 21.10 -31.53 20.03
N GLY A 511 20.33 -31.38 21.11
CA GLY A 511 20.30 -30.18 21.94
C GLY A 511 19.33 -29.10 21.48
N ALA A 512 18.27 -29.45 20.76
CA ALA A 512 17.15 -28.52 20.53
C ALA A 512 16.50 -28.10 21.86
N ASN A 513 15.99 -26.86 21.91
CA ASN A 513 15.35 -26.32 23.10
C ASN A 513 13.85 -26.60 23.13
N TYR A 514 13.22 -26.68 21.96
CA TYR A 514 11.80 -26.95 21.82
C TYR A 514 11.47 -27.49 20.43
N PHE A 515 10.37 -28.23 20.31
CA PHE A 515 9.82 -28.74 19.05
C PHE A 515 8.40 -28.25 18.86
N LEU A 516 8.11 -27.67 17.71
CA LEU A 516 6.76 -27.34 17.28
C LEU A 516 6.39 -28.20 16.08
N LYS A 517 5.30 -28.95 16.23
CA LYS A 517 4.73 -29.73 15.14
C LYS A 517 4.08 -28.79 14.13
N LYS A 518 4.39 -28.91 12.84
CA LYS A 518 3.62 -28.33 11.73
C LYS A 518 2.33 -29.16 11.54
N PRO A 519 1.14 -28.53 11.51
CA PRO A 519 0.89 -27.11 11.70
C PRO A 519 1.04 -26.68 13.16
N PHE A 520 1.77 -25.57 13.40
CA PHE A 520 2.00 -25.04 14.75
C PHE A 520 1.12 -23.82 15.01
N ASP A 521 0.90 -23.56 16.29
CA ASP A 521 0.24 -22.35 16.76
C ASP A 521 1.24 -21.17 16.76
N PRO A 522 0.99 -20.09 16.00
CA PRO A 522 1.86 -18.91 15.99
C PRO A 522 2.08 -18.30 17.38
N ASP A 523 1.05 -18.28 18.23
CA ASP A 523 1.15 -17.71 19.58
C ASP A 523 1.99 -18.60 20.50
N GLU A 524 1.96 -19.92 20.27
CA GLU A 524 2.85 -20.86 20.95
C GLU A 524 4.31 -20.64 20.55
N LEU A 525 4.60 -20.45 19.26
CA LEU A 525 5.96 -20.15 18.79
C LEU A 525 6.50 -18.88 19.44
N VAL A 526 5.73 -17.80 19.45
CA VAL A 526 6.12 -16.53 20.07
C VAL A 526 6.39 -16.71 21.56
N ARG A 527 5.50 -17.41 22.27
CA ARG A 527 5.62 -17.68 23.70
C ARG A 527 6.88 -18.49 24.02
N VAL A 528 7.15 -19.54 23.26
CA VAL A 528 8.35 -20.37 23.38
C VAL A 528 9.61 -19.53 23.12
N LEU A 529 9.63 -18.75 22.04
CA LEU A 529 10.77 -17.90 21.70
C LEU A 529 11.07 -16.88 22.80
N ARG A 530 10.05 -16.22 23.36
CA ARG A 530 10.24 -15.31 24.50
C ARG A 530 10.83 -16.06 25.70
N SER A 531 10.23 -17.20 26.06
CA SER A 531 10.66 -18.00 27.21
C SER A 531 12.08 -18.56 27.13
N ILE A 532 12.65 -18.73 25.93
CA ILE A 532 14.03 -19.25 25.78
C ILE A 532 15.07 -18.14 25.54
N ILE A 533 14.63 -16.91 25.28
CA ILE A 533 15.47 -15.73 25.04
C ILE A 533 15.59 -14.87 26.31
N GLU A 534 14.50 -14.75 27.07
CA GLU A 534 14.39 -14.06 28.36
C GLU A 534 14.82 -14.99 29.51
#